data_AF-A0A1V4ZWJ1-F1
#
_entry.id   AF-A0A1V4ZWJ1-F1
#
_cell.length_a   1.000
_cell.length_b   1.000
_cell.length_c   1.000
_cell.angle_alpha   90.00
_cell.angle_beta   90.00
_cell.angle_gamma   90.00
#
_symmetry.space_group_name_H-M   'P 1'
#
loop_
_entity.id
_entity.type
_entity.pdbx_description
1 polymer ?
#
loop_
_entity_poly.entity_id
_entity_poly.type
_entity_poly.pdbx_seq_one_letter_code
_entity_poly.pdbx_strand_id
1 'polypeptide(L)'
;MDRIPPARRARKHAAAAVPGLAAIAGFGFLLGIITGLVRIFTQIGSTWLFNFQLPFLPQYIALFIAGIYAAQNRWFDAIPDRVGKACTLAALALIVIEPFFIHAVLNSPEGISLITGGFHWQSLLYALWEQMACVMIITALARVFSRRLNAQGPVTCAMAADSYTVDVFHPVVLIPPTLVFAGIALPQLTKFAIVLPLAIAISFILAHLIRAVPGVDRVI
;
A
#
# COMPACT_ATOMS: atom_id res chain seq x y z
N MET A 1 33.22 30.38 6.11
CA MET A 1 32.09 31.08 6.77
C MET A 1 30.97 31.17 5.75
N ASP A 2 30.09 30.16 5.69
CA ASP A 2 28.85 30.25 4.91
C ASP A 2 27.70 29.79 5.80
N ARG A 3 26.85 30.77 6.13
CA ARG A 3 25.71 30.60 7.01
C ARG A 3 24.62 29.88 6.23
N ILE A 4 24.41 28.61 6.55
CA ILE A 4 23.17 27.89 6.23
C ILE A 4 22.00 28.76 6.74
N PRO A 5 21.07 29.21 5.88
CA PRO A 5 19.96 30.04 6.33
C PRO A 5 19.13 29.28 7.37
N PRO A 6 18.68 29.94 8.45
CA PRO A 6 17.96 29.28 9.52
C PRO A 6 16.68 28.67 8.97
N ALA A 7 16.52 27.36 9.21
CA ALA A 7 15.35 26.59 8.88
C ALA A 7 14.08 27.39 9.20
N ARG A 8 13.24 27.56 8.17
CA ARG A 8 11.94 28.20 8.22
C ARG A 8 11.22 27.75 9.49
N ARG A 9 11.10 28.66 10.47
CA ARG A 9 10.40 28.46 11.75
C ARG A 9 9.16 27.61 11.51
N ALA A 10 9.17 26.37 12.02
CA ALA A 10 8.01 25.50 12.00
C ALA A 10 6.89 26.22 12.75
N ARG A 11 5.97 26.84 12.01
CA ARG A 11 4.69 27.27 12.58
C ARG A 11 4.10 26.00 13.18
N LYS A 12 3.91 25.98 14.50
CA LYS A 12 3.04 25.03 15.18
C LYS A 12 1.60 25.29 14.72
N HIS A 13 1.29 24.97 13.47
CA HIS A 13 -0.10 24.89 13.04
C HIS A 13 -0.72 23.73 13.83
N ALA A 14 -1.81 24.00 14.53
CA ALA A 14 -2.63 22.97 15.13
C ALA A 14 -3.01 21.96 14.05
N ALA A 15 -3.04 20.67 14.40
CA ALA A 15 -3.47 19.63 13.47
C ALA A 15 -4.85 20.00 12.92
N ALA A 16 -5.00 20.00 11.60
CA ALA A 16 -6.32 20.25 11.01
C ALA A 16 -7.26 19.09 11.37
N ALA A 17 -8.57 19.36 11.34
CA ALA A 17 -9.56 18.33 11.65
C ALA A 17 -9.37 17.11 10.72
N VAL A 18 -9.15 15.95 11.32
CA VAL A 18 -9.05 14.69 10.57
C VAL A 18 -10.42 14.37 9.95
N PRO A 19 -10.47 13.92 8.69
CA PRO A 19 -11.72 13.49 8.07
C PRO A 19 -12.46 12.47 8.93
N GLY A 20 -13.78 12.65 9.07
CA GLY A 20 -14.63 11.70 9.79
C GLY A 20 -14.79 10.37 9.02
N LEU A 21 -15.35 9.36 9.69
CA LEU A 21 -15.58 8.04 9.11
C LEU A 21 -16.37 8.10 7.79
N ALA A 22 -17.39 8.95 7.71
CA ALA A 22 -18.20 9.11 6.51
C ALA A 22 -17.40 9.66 5.32
N ALA A 23 -16.47 10.59 5.57
CA ALA A 23 -15.59 11.13 4.52
C ALA A 23 -14.58 10.07 4.04
N ILE A 24 -14.03 9.29 4.96
CA ILE A 24 -13.11 8.18 4.66
C ILE A 24 -13.82 7.09 3.84
N ALA A 25 -15.01 6.68 4.28
CA ALA A 25 -15.84 5.70 3.56
C ALA A 25 -16.29 6.24 2.20
N GLY A 26 -16.71 7.52 2.13
CA GLY A 26 -17.07 8.19 0.88
C GLY A 26 -15.91 8.25 -0.10
N PHE A 27 -14.69 8.52 0.38
CA PHE A 27 -13.48 8.48 -0.43
C PHE A 27 -13.21 7.08 -1.01
N GLY A 28 -13.25 6.04 -0.16
CA GLY A 28 -13.10 4.65 -0.63
C GLY A 28 -14.18 4.22 -1.62
N PHE A 29 -15.43 4.63 -1.39
CA PHE A 29 -16.55 4.32 -2.27
C PHE A 29 -16.41 4.99 -3.65
N LEU A 30 -16.13 6.30 -3.68
CA LEU A 30 -15.90 7.02 -4.93
C LEU A 30 -14.70 6.47 -5.69
N LEU A 31 -13.63 6.15 -4.96
CA LEU A 31 -12.44 5.54 -5.55
C LEU A 31 -12.76 4.16 -6.16
N GLY A 32 -13.60 3.36 -5.49
CA GLY A 32 -14.09 2.08 -6.00
C GLY A 32 -14.92 2.22 -7.27
N ILE A 33 -15.80 3.22 -7.36
CA ILE A 33 -16.55 3.52 -8.60
C ILE A 33 -15.58 3.88 -9.73
N ILE A 34 -14.67 4.82 -9.50
CA ILE A 34 -13.70 5.26 -10.52
C ILE A 34 -12.83 4.09 -10.98
N THR A 35 -12.35 3.27 -10.03
CA THR A 35 -11.54 2.08 -10.32
C THR A 35 -12.34 1.05 -11.11
N GLY A 36 -13.61 0.81 -10.75
CA GLY A 36 -14.51 -0.05 -11.51
C GLY A 36 -14.73 0.44 -12.94
N LEU A 37 -14.92 1.75 -13.15
CA LEU A 37 -15.06 2.33 -14.49
C LEU A 37 -13.79 2.16 -15.33
N VAL A 38 -12.61 2.35 -14.74
CA VAL A 38 -11.33 2.11 -15.43
C VAL A 38 -11.16 0.63 -15.77
N ARG A 39 -11.63 -0.28 -14.90
CA ARG A 39 -11.59 -1.73 -15.10
C ARG A 39 -12.49 -2.27 -16.21
N ILE A 40 -13.47 -1.48 -16.66
CA ILE A 40 -14.24 -1.81 -17.87
C ILE A 40 -13.32 -1.81 -19.11
N PHE A 41 -12.36 -0.88 -19.16
CA PHE A 41 -11.44 -0.73 -20.29
C PHE A 41 -10.10 -1.45 -20.10
N THR A 42 -9.66 -1.66 -18.86
CA THR A 42 -8.36 -2.26 -18.53
C THR A 42 -8.53 -3.36 -17.50
N GLN A 43 -8.26 -4.60 -17.88
CA GLN A 43 -8.45 -5.74 -17.00
C GLN A 43 -7.28 -5.88 -16.01
N ILE A 44 -7.56 -6.36 -14.80
CA ILE A 44 -6.57 -6.79 -13.82
C ILE A 44 -5.65 -7.82 -14.47
N GLY A 45 -4.34 -7.63 -14.31
CA GLY A 45 -3.31 -8.44 -14.97
C GLY A 45 -2.85 -7.88 -16.32
N SER A 46 -3.53 -6.87 -16.88
CA SER A 46 -2.97 -6.10 -17.99
C SER A 46 -1.76 -5.29 -17.51
N THR A 47 -0.61 -5.53 -18.16
CA THR A 47 0.63 -4.81 -17.89
C THR A 47 0.95 -3.89 -19.07
N TRP A 48 1.43 -2.71 -18.77
CA TRP A 48 2.03 -1.80 -19.73
C TRP A 48 3.55 -1.74 -19.49
N LEU A 49 4.16 -0.59 -19.77
CA LEU A 49 5.60 -0.41 -19.74
C LEU A 49 6.10 -0.62 -18.32
N PHE A 50 7.20 -1.38 -18.17
CA PHE A 50 7.80 -1.72 -16.87
C PHE A 50 6.84 -2.39 -15.87
N ASN A 51 5.95 -3.28 -16.33
CA ASN A 51 4.95 -3.96 -15.48
C ASN A 51 3.91 -3.04 -14.83
N PHE A 52 3.74 -1.82 -15.33
CA PHE A 52 2.75 -0.90 -14.77
C PHE A 52 1.33 -1.39 -15.05
N GLN A 53 0.55 -1.60 -13.98
CA GLN A 53 -0.84 -2.06 -14.08
C GLN A 53 -1.80 -0.87 -14.01
N LEU A 54 -2.26 -0.41 -15.18
CA LEU A 54 -3.25 0.66 -15.33
C LEU A 54 -4.53 0.50 -14.50
N PRO A 55 -5.07 -0.71 -14.27
CA PRO A 55 -6.29 -0.89 -13.47
C PRO A 55 -6.20 -0.34 -12.04
N PHE A 56 -4.98 -0.14 -11.52
CA PHE A 56 -4.72 0.38 -10.16
C PHE A 56 -4.29 1.86 -10.16
N LEU A 57 -4.12 2.47 -11.33
CA LEU A 57 -3.69 3.87 -11.44
C LEU A 57 -4.60 4.86 -10.69
N PRO A 58 -5.95 4.73 -10.70
CA PRO A 58 -6.81 5.62 -9.92
C PRO A 58 -6.49 5.59 -8.44
N GLN A 59 -6.27 4.39 -7.88
CA GLN A 59 -5.90 4.19 -6.49
C GLN A 59 -4.57 4.86 -6.16
N TYR A 60 -3.54 4.68 -7.00
CA TYR A 60 -2.23 5.27 -6.75
C TYR A 60 -2.27 6.80 -6.74
N ILE A 61 -2.94 7.42 -7.73
CA ILE A 61 -3.07 8.88 -7.79
C ILE A 61 -3.85 9.40 -6.57
N ALA A 62 -4.98 8.76 -6.25
CA ALA A 62 -5.84 9.21 -5.16
C ALA A 62 -5.14 9.09 -3.80
N LEU A 63 -4.46 7.97 -3.53
CA LEU A 63 -3.73 7.76 -2.27
C LEU A 63 -2.49 8.64 -2.17
N PHE A 64 -1.81 8.93 -3.28
CA PHE A 64 -0.69 9.87 -3.30
C PHE A 64 -1.15 11.28 -2.91
N ILE A 65 -2.22 11.77 -3.53
CA ILE A 65 -2.82 13.07 -3.20
C ILE A 65 -3.29 13.09 -1.75
N ALA A 66 -4.02 12.05 -1.30
CA ALA A 66 -4.49 11.94 0.08
C ALA A 66 -3.32 11.91 1.09
N GLY A 67 -2.23 11.24 0.75
CA GLY A 67 -1.00 11.19 1.55
C GLY A 67 -0.35 12.57 1.70
N ILE A 68 -0.28 13.37 0.62
CA ILE A 68 0.21 14.75 0.67
C ILE A 68 -0.65 15.59 1.62
N TYR A 69 -1.98 15.53 1.47
CA TYR A 69 -2.89 16.26 2.36
C TYR A 69 -2.78 15.80 3.81
N ALA A 70 -2.66 14.49 4.05
CA ALA A 70 -2.50 13.92 5.39
C ALA A 70 -1.21 14.40 6.06
N ALA A 71 -0.10 14.46 5.32
CA ALA A 71 1.19 14.94 5.81
C ALA A 71 1.16 16.45 6.11
N GLN A 72 0.63 17.26 5.20
CA GLN A 72 0.53 18.72 5.37
C GLN A 72 -0.35 19.11 6.57
N ASN A 73 -1.41 18.33 6.83
CA ASN A 73 -2.36 18.58 7.91
C ASN A 73 -2.06 17.81 9.21
N ARG A 74 -0.99 17.02 9.24
CA ARG A 74 -0.57 16.16 10.38
C ARG A 74 -1.65 15.19 10.84
N TRP A 75 -2.42 14.62 9.90
CA TRP A 75 -3.52 13.72 10.23
C TRP A 75 -3.06 12.44 10.93
N PHE A 76 -1.86 11.92 10.60
CA PHE A 76 -1.33 10.69 11.17
C PHE A 76 -1.16 10.72 12.70
N ASP A 77 -0.79 11.89 13.24
CA ASP A 77 -0.61 12.10 14.69
C ASP A 77 -1.95 12.29 15.42
N ALA A 78 -2.99 12.71 14.70
CA ALA A 78 -4.23 13.24 15.27
C ALA A 78 -5.47 12.37 14.99
N ILE A 79 -5.30 11.13 14.51
CA ILE A 79 -6.42 10.24 14.18
C ILE A 79 -7.29 10.00 15.44
N PRO A 80 -8.58 10.41 15.44
CA PRO A 80 -9.46 10.19 16.58
C PRO A 80 -9.67 8.71 16.89
N ASP A 81 -9.72 8.35 18.18
CA ASP A 81 -9.91 6.95 18.63
C ASP A 81 -11.10 6.26 17.99
N ARG A 82 -12.23 6.96 17.94
CA ARG A 82 -13.49 6.42 17.42
C ARG A 82 -13.36 6.09 15.93
N VAL A 83 -12.81 7.02 15.13
CA VAL A 83 -12.59 6.82 13.70
C VAL A 83 -11.62 5.68 13.46
N GLY A 84 -10.49 5.69 14.16
CA GLY A 84 -9.49 4.64 14.05
C GLY A 84 -10.04 3.24 14.41
N LYS A 85 -10.82 3.10 15.50
CA LYS A 85 -11.43 1.81 15.89
C LYS A 85 -12.46 1.35 14.87
N ALA A 86 -13.30 2.27 14.38
CA ALA A 86 -14.30 1.95 13.37
C ALA A 86 -13.64 1.48 12.05
N CYS A 87 -12.58 2.16 11.61
CA CYS A 87 -11.82 1.74 10.43
C CYS A 87 -11.15 0.37 10.65
N THR A 88 -10.62 0.08 11.84
CA THR A 88 -10.07 -1.25 12.17
C THR A 88 -11.15 -2.34 12.08
N LEU A 89 -12.33 -2.11 12.66
CA LEU A 89 -13.42 -3.08 12.61
C LEU A 89 -13.92 -3.29 11.17
N ALA A 90 -14.07 -2.21 10.40
CA ALA A 90 -14.45 -2.26 8.99
C ALA A 90 -13.41 -3.01 8.16
N ALA A 91 -12.11 -2.74 8.37
CA ALA A 91 -11.02 -3.45 7.71
C ALA A 91 -11.06 -4.95 8.01
N LEU A 92 -11.25 -5.34 9.27
CA LEU A 92 -11.38 -6.76 9.65
C LEU A 92 -12.60 -7.42 9.01
N ALA A 93 -13.76 -6.74 9.02
CA ALA A 93 -14.95 -7.26 8.36
C ALA A 93 -14.75 -7.45 6.85
N LEU A 94 -14.07 -6.50 6.19
CA LEU A 94 -13.75 -6.56 4.77
C LEU A 94 -12.73 -7.67 4.44
N ILE A 95 -11.76 -7.91 5.32
CA ILE A 95 -10.82 -9.04 5.17
C ILE A 95 -11.55 -10.38 5.34
N VAL A 96 -12.46 -10.48 6.32
CA VAL A 96 -13.20 -11.73 6.58
C VAL A 96 -14.20 -12.04 5.47
N ILE A 97 -14.83 -11.03 4.85
CA ILE A 97 -15.82 -11.25 3.79
C ILE A 97 -15.19 -11.65 2.44
N GLU A 98 -13.93 -11.28 2.20
CA GLU A 98 -13.23 -11.54 0.94
C GLU A 98 -13.19 -13.01 0.53
N PRO A 99 -12.76 -13.98 1.37
CA PRO A 99 -12.70 -15.37 0.97
C PRO A 99 -14.07 -15.95 0.59
N PHE A 100 -15.16 -15.48 1.22
CA PHE A 100 -16.52 -15.89 0.84
C PHE A 100 -16.92 -15.34 -0.52
N PHE A 101 -16.56 -14.08 -0.80
CA PHE A 101 -16.78 -13.47 -2.11
C PHE A 101 -15.98 -14.19 -3.21
N ILE A 102 -14.69 -14.44 -2.98
CA ILE A 102 -13.83 -15.16 -3.92
C ILE A 102 -14.32 -16.59 -4.13
N HIS A 103 -14.73 -17.29 -3.06
CA HIS A 103 -15.31 -18.62 -3.18
C HIS A 103 -16.58 -18.62 -4.05
N ALA A 104 -17.48 -17.65 -3.87
CA ALA A 104 -18.67 -17.53 -4.71
C ALA A 104 -18.33 -17.28 -6.19
N VAL A 105 -17.33 -16.44 -6.47
CA VAL A 105 -16.84 -16.16 -7.84
C VAL A 105 -16.22 -17.40 -8.47
N LEU A 106 -15.39 -18.15 -7.74
CA LEU A 106 -14.72 -19.35 -8.25
C LEU A 106 -15.68 -20.51 -8.56
N ASN A 107 -16.82 -20.58 -7.88
CA ASN A 107 -17.85 -21.59 -8.17
C ASN A 107 -18.78 -21.21 -9.32
N SER A 108 -18.63 -20.01 -9.90
CA SER A 108 -19.39 -19.58 -11.06
C SER A 108 -18.79 -20.15 -12.37
N PRO A 109 -19.59 -20.32 -13.44
CA PRO A 109 -19.09 -20.85 -14.72
C PRO A 109 -17.98 -19.98 -15.36
N GLU A 110 -18.04 -18.67 -15.14
CA GLU A 110 -17.10 -17.69 -15.70
C GLU A 110 -15.85 -17.50 -14.81
N GLY A 111 -15.89 -17.98 -13.56
CA GLY A 111 -14.76 -17.97 -12.64
C GLY A 111 -14.19 -16.57 -12.38
N ILE A 112 -12.86 -16.47 -12.33
CA ILE A 112 -12.12 -15.23 -12.02
C ILE A 112 -12.35 -14.12 -13.06
N SER A 113 -12.77 -14.47 -14.28
CA SER A 113 -12.99 -13.47 -15.34
C SER A 113 -14.01 -12.40 -14.94
N LEU A 114 -15.01 -12.79 -14.13
CA LEU A 114 -16.05 -11.91 -13.57
C LEU A 114 -15.52 -10.73 -12.74
N ILE A 115 -14.35 -10.87 -12.13
CA ILE A 115 -13.76 -9.86 -11.24
C ILE A 115 -12.55 -9.15 -11.86
N THR A 116 -11.98 -9.72 -12.93
CA THR A 116 -10.80 -9.15 -13.58
C THR A 116 -11.09 -7.90 -14.40
N GLY A 117 -12.31 -7.69 -14.88
CA GLY A 117 -12.69 -6.47 -15.60
C GLY A 117 -13.87 -6.70 -16.51
N GLY A 118 -14.12 -5.75 -17.42
CA GLY A 118 -15.27 -5.79 -18.33
C GLY A 118 -16.58 -5.37 -17.66
N PHE A 119 -17.69 -5.55 -18.39
CA PHE A 119 -19.02 -5.07 -17.97
C PHE A 119 -19.74 -6.07 -17.06
N HIS A 120 -19.10 -6.42 -15.94
CA HIS A 120 -19.65 -7.31 -14.92
C HIS A 120 -19.91 -6.54 -13.63
N TRP A 121 -21.09 -6.72 -13.03
CA TRP A 121 -21.40 -6.10 -11.75
C TRP A 121 -20.50 -6.64 -10.63
N GLN A 122 -20.02 -7.88 -10.76
CA GLN A 122 -19.04 -8.49 -9.86
C GLN A 122 -17.69 -7.76 -9.91
N SER A 123 -17.24 -7.31 -11.09
CA SER A 123 -16.02 -6.51 -11.23
C SER A 123 -16.16 -5.16 -10.52
N LEU A 124 -17.32 -4.51 -10.62
CA LEU A 124 -17.59 -3.26 -9.90
C LEU A 124 -17.64 -3.49 -8.38
N LEU A 125 -18.33 -4.55 -7.94
CA LEU A 125 -18.41 -4.90 -6.52
C LEU A 125 -17.03 -5.23 -5.93
N TYR A 126 -16.20 -5.95 -6.70
CA TYR A 126 -14.83 -6.26 -6.29
C TYR A 126 -13.97 -4.99 -6.20
N ALA A 127 -14.08 -4.07 -7.16
CA ALA A 127 -13.40 -2.78 -7.10
C ALA A 127 -13.86 -1.94 -5.89
N LEU A 128 -15.16 -1.91 -5.59
CA LEU A 128 -15.69 -1.23 -4.40
C LEU A 128 -15.17 -1.84 -3.11
N TRP A 129 -15.19 -3.18 -3.00
CA TRP A 129 -14.66 -3.89 -1.85
C TRP A 129 -13.16 -3.61 -1.67
N GLU A 130 -12.37 -3.70 -2.74
CA GLU A 130 -10.92 -3.51 -2.72
C GLU A 130 -10.54 -2.09 -2.28
N GLN A 131 -11.15 -1.07 -2.86
CA GLN A 131 -10.83 0.32 -2.53
C GLN A 131 -11.31 0.69 -1.12
N MET A 132 -12.45 0.16 -0.68
CA MET A 132 -12.91 0.32 0.70
C MET A 132 -11.95 -0.36 1.68
N ALA A 133 -11.56 -1.60 1.42
CA ALA A 133 -10.61 -2.35 2.24
C ALA A 133 -9.28 -1.61 2.33
N CYS A 134 -8.76 -1.15 1.19
CA CYS A 134 -7.53 -0.37 1.10
C CYS A 134 -7.54 0.85 2.05
N VAL A 135 -8.55 1.72 1.93
CA VAL A 135 -8.64 2.95 2.72
C VAL A 135 -8.82 2.65 4.22
N MET A 136 -9.64 1.65 4.56
CA MET A 136 -9.88 1.26 5.95
C MET A 136 -8.64 0.65 6.59
N ILE A 137 -7.91 -0.22 5.88
CA ILE A 137 -6.66 -0.84 6.32
C ILE A 137 -5.59 0.25 6.52
N ILE A 138 -5.38 1.13 5.54
CA ILE A 138 -4.39 2.21 5.64
C ILE A 138 -4.67 3.08 6.86
N THR A 139 -5.92 3.50 7.08
CA THR A 139 -6.29 4.33 8.23
C THR A 139 -6.10 3.58 9.55
N ALA A 140 -6.50 2.31 9.61
CA ALA A 140 -6.34 1.47 10.79
C ALA A 140 -4.86 1.27 11.16
N LEU A 141 -4.02 0.93 10.17
CA LEU A 141 -2.59 0.77 10.37
C LEU A 141 -1.93 2.09 10.76
N ALA A 142 -2.21 3.18 10.05
CA ALA A 142 -1.68 4.50 10.39
C ALA A 142 -1.94 4.87 11.86
N ARG A 143 -3.14 4.58 12.36
CA ARG A 143 -3.52 4.80 13.76
C ARG A 143 -2.78 3.88 14.75
N VAL A 144 -2.53 2.63 14.39
CA VAL A 144 -1.76 1.69 15.23
C VAL A 144 -0.30 2.12 15.27
N PHE A 145 0.30 2.37 14.11
CA PHE A 145 1.70 2.75 13.98
C PHE A 145 1.99 4.10 14.64
N SER A 146 1.14 5.12 14.44
CA SER A 146 1.36 6.45 15.04
C SER A 146 1.29 6.47 16.57
N ARG A 147 0.60 5.50 17.18
CA ARG A 147 0.40 5.44 18.64
C ARG A 147 1.29 4.43 19.36
N ARG A 148 1.54 3.27 18.74
CA ARG A 148 2.24 2.15 19.40
C ARG A 148 3.65 1.92 18.88
N LEU A 149 3.92 2.29 17.63
CA LEU A 149 5.17 1.97 16.93
C LEU A 149 5.87 3.23 16.39
N ASN A 150 5.51 4.41 16.89
CA ASN A 150 6.08 5.69 16.48
C ASN A 150 7.39 5.98 17.22
N ALA A 151 8.30 5.01 17.21
CA ALA A 151 9.63 5.13 17.79
C ALA A 151 10.67 4.89 16.70
N GLN A 152 11.63 5.80 16.60
CA GLN A 152 12.71 5.75 15.61
C GLN A 152 14.03 5.48 16.31
N GLY A 153 14.58 4.27 16.12
CA GLY A 153 15.93 3.90 16.54
C GLY A 153 16.93 4.04 15.39
N PRO A 154 18.23 3.79 15.62
CA PRO A 154 19.25 3.92 14.58
C PRO A 154 18.98 2.98 13.39
N VAL A 155 18.56 1.74 13.65
CA VAL A 155 18.24 0.75 12.61
C VAL A 155 17.01 1.16 11.81
N THR A 156 15.91 1.55 12.47
CA THR A 156 14.68 1.95 11.76
C THR A 156 14.84 3.28 11.03
N CYS A 157 15.72 4.16 11.49
CA CYS A 157 16.12 5.36 10.76
C CYS A 157 16.88 5.01 9.47
N ALA A 158 17.86 4.11 9.55
CA ALA A 158 18.59 3.64 8.38
C ALA A 158 17.66 2.96 7.38
N MET A 159 16.81 2.03 7.84
CA MET A 159 15.82 1.35 7.00
C MET A 159 14.84 2.34 6.35
N ALA A 160 14.33 3.32 7.09
CA ALA A 160 13.42 4.31 6.54
C ALA A 160 14.05 5.14 5.41
N ALA A 161 15.34 5.45 5.52
CA ALA A 161 16.09 6.15 4.48
C ALA A 161 16.39 5.26 3.27
N ASP A 162 16.43 3.93 3.45
CA ASP A 162 16.65 2.96 2.37
C ASP A 162 15.34 2.50 1.69
N SER A 163 14.16 2.79 2.28
CA SER A 163 12.85 2.29 1.83
C SER A 163 12.53 2.58 0.37
N TYR A 164 12.83 3.79 -0.13
CA TYR A 164 12.57 4.12 -1.54
C TYR A 164 13.43 3.30 -2.50
N THR A 165 14.70 3.07 -2.14
CA THR A 165 15.61 2.22 -2.91
C THR A 165 15.12 0.77 -2.87
N VAL A 166 14.67 0.28 -1.71
CA VAL A 166 14.04 -1.04 -1.59
C VAL A 166 12.82 -1.14 -2.50
N ASP A 167 11.92 -0.16 -2.52
CA ASP A 167 10.74 -0.18 -3.39
C ASP A 167 11.09 -0.32 -4.88
N VAL A 168 12.18 0.32 -5.33
CA VAL A 168 12.63 0.23 -6.73
C VAL A 168 13.29 -1.12 -7.04
N PHE A 169 14.15 -1.62 -6.15
CA PHE A 169 15.01 -2.78 -6.43
C PHE A 169 14.46 -4.12 -5.92
N HIS A 170 13.47 -4.13 -5.00
CA HIS A 170 12.93 -5.38 -4.46
C HIS A 170 12.40 -6.36 -5.51
N PRO A 171 11.81 -5.96 -6.66
CA PRO A 171 11.35 -6.94 -7.64
C PRO A 171 12.52 -7.73 -8.23
N VAL A 172 13.66 -7.08 -8.45
CA VAL A 172 14.90 -7.71 -8.95
C VAL A 172 15.48 -8.67 -7.91
N VAL A 173 15.42 -8.30 -6.63
CA VAL A 173 15.90 -9.11 -5.51
C VAL A 173 14.99 -10.31 -5.23
N LEU A 174 13.68 -10.17 -5.45
CA LEU A 174 12.67 -11.19 -5.15
C LEU A 174 12.69 -12.35 -6.14
N ILE A 175 13.02 -12.09 -7.42
CA ILE A 175 12.97 -13.09 -8.49
C ILE A 175 13.92 -14.28 -8.23
N PRO A 176 15.24 -14.10 -7.96
CA PRO A 176 16.17 -15.23 -7.84
C PRO A 176 15.81 -16.21 -6.71
N PRO A 177 15.51 -15.79 -5.47
CA PRO A 177 15.05 -16.70 -4.42
C PRO A 177 13.78 -17.45 -4.83
N THR A 178 12.83 -16.76 -5.46
CA THR A 178 11.57 -17.39 -5.90
C THR A 178 11.82 -18.47 -6.95
N LEU A 179 12.74 -18.24 -7.90
CA LEU A 179 13.12 -19.23 -8.91
C LEU A 179 13.84 -20.44 -8.31
N VAL A 180 14.74 -20.23 -7.34
CA VAL A 180 15.42 -21.32 -6.62
C VAL A 180 14.41 -22.21 -5.91
N PHE A 181 13.43 -21.62 -5.23
CA PHE A 181 12.39 -22.37 -4.51
C PHE A 181 11.26 -22.88 -5.41
N ALA A 182 11.20 -22.49 -6.69
CA ALA A 182 10.15 -22.93 -7.62
C ALA A 182 10.16 -24.45 -7.80
N GLY A 183 11.33 -25.04 -8.00
CA GLY A 183 11.50 -26.49 -8.21
C GLY A 183 11.50 -27.34 -6.94
N ILE A 184 11.49 -26.73 -5.75
CA ILE A 184 11.54 -27.46 -4.48
C ILE A 184 10.14 -27.94 -4.10
N ALA A 185 9.97 -29.22 -3.77
CA ALA A 185 8.69 -29.80 -3.33
C ALA A 185 8.35 -29.45 -1.87
N LEU A 186 8.29 -28.15 -1.56
CA LEU A 186 7.80 -27.63 -0.27
C LEU A 186 6.36 -27.11 -0.41
N PRO A 187 5.55 -27.17 0.66
CA PRO A 187 4.27 -26.47 0.68
C PRO A 187 4.44 -24.97 0.39
N GLN A 188 3.50 -24.37 -0.33
CA GLN A 188 3.58 -22.96 -0.76
C GLN A 188 3.75 -22.00 0.43
N LEU A 189 3.08 -22.29 1.55
CA LEU A 189 3.17 -21.49 2.76
C LEU A 189 4.57 -21.53 3.40
N THR A 190 5.24 -22.69 3.34
CA THR A 190 6.62 -22.85 3.82
C THR A 190 7.60 -22.10 2.93
N LYS A 191 7.44 -22.19 1.60
CA LYS A 191 8.25 -21.39 0.67
C LYS A 191 8.11 -19.90 0.96
N PHE A 192 6.87 -19.43 1.15
CA PHE A 192 6.59 -18.04 1.49
C PHE A 192 7.27 -17.63 2.81
N ALA A 193 7.14 -18.44 3.87
CA ALA A 193 7.75 -18.16 5.17
C ALA A 193 9.29 -18.07 5.13
N ILE A 194 9.94 -18.75 4.18
CA ILE A 194 11.40 -18.71 4.00
C ILE A 194 11.81 -17.55 3.08
N VAL A 195 11.16 -17.42 1.93
CA VAL A 195 11.53 -16.44 0.90
C VAL A 195 11.24 -15.01 1.37
N LEU A 196 10.16 -14.78 2.13
CA LEU A 196 9.79 -13.44 2.61
C LEU A 196 10.89 -12.77 3.45
N PRO A 197 11.37 -13.34 4.58
CA PRO A 197 12.40 -12.70 5.38
C PRO A 197 13.72 -12.57 4.62
N LEU A 198 14.05 -13.54 3.75
CA LEU A 198 15.25 -13.51 2.91
C LEU A 198 15.21 -12.34 1.92
N ALA A 199 14.10 -12.18 1.20
CA ALA A 199 13.91 -11.09 0.24
C ALA A 199 13.95 -9.73 0.94
N ILE A 200 13.33 -9.59 2.12
CA ILE A 200 13.39 -8.36 2.92
C ILE A 200 14.85 -8.05 3.30
N ALA A 201 15.56 -9.02 3.90
CA ALA A 201 16.93 -8.82 4.34
C ALA A 201 17.87 -8.44 3.19
N ILE A 202 17.83 -9.19 2.08
CA ILE A 202 18.67 -8.91 0.91
C ILE A 202 18.33 -7.53 0.31
N SER A 203 17.04 -7.17 0.25
CA SER A 203 16.63 -5.88 -0.31
C SER A 203 17.16 -4.70 0.49
N PHE A 204 17.06 -4.75 1.83
CA PHE A 204 17.61 -3.69 2.69
C PHE A 204 19.13 -3.64 2.66
N ILE A 205 19.82 -4.79 2.66
CA ILE A 205 21.28 -4.83 2.54
C ILE A 205 21.72 -4.21 1.22
N LEU A 206 21.09 -4.61 0.11
CA LEU A 206 21.43 -4.09 -1.21
C LEU A 206 21.12 -2.60 -1.32
N ALA A 207 19.98 -2.15 -0.83
CA ALA A 207 19.61 -0.74 -0.81
C ALA A 207 20.65 0.10 -0.03
N HIS A 208 21.08 -0.39 1.13
CA HIS A 208 22.10 0.28 1.93
C HIS A 208 23.44 0.38 1.19
N LEU A 209 23.86 -0.69 0.50
CA LEU A 209 25.08 -0.71 -0.30
C LEU A 209 25.02 0.22 -1.51
N ILE A 210 23.87 0.26 -2.21
CA ILE A 210 23.65 1.17 -3.35
C ILE A 210 23.75 2.62 -2.89
N ARG A 211 23.14 2.94 -1.75
CA ARG A 211 23.12 4.32 -1.23
C ARG A 211 24.47 4.76 -0.67
N ALA A 212 25.33 3.82 -0.26
CA ALA A 212 26.71 4.10 0.11
C ALA A 212 27.61 4.52 -1.07
N VAL A 213 27.15 4.36 -2.33
CA VAL A 213 27.91 4.81 -3.51
C VAL A 213 27.76 6.33 -3.68
N PRO A 214 28.86 7.10 -3.72
CA PRO A 214 28.81 8.55 -3.80
C PRO A 214 28.12 9.03 -5.09
N GLY A 215 27.10 9.88 -4.94
CA GLY A 215 26.33 10.48 -6.04
C GLY A 215 24.91 9.92 -6.22
N VAL A 216 24.66 8.72 -5.70
CA VAL A 216 23.36 8.04 -5.84
C VAL A 216 22.34 8.54 -4.80
N ASP A 217 22.79 8.89 -3.59
CA ASP A 217 22.01 9.45 -2.48
C ASP A 217 21.35 10.83 -2.78
N ARG A 218 21.60 11.42 -3.96
CA ARG A 218 20.93 12.67 -4.42
C ARG A 218 19.68 12.43 -5.27
N VAL A 219 19.49 11.23 -5.79
CA VAL A 219 18.40 10.90 -6.73
C VAL A 219 17.41 9.90 -6.13
N ILE A 220 17.86 9.07 -5.19
CA ILE A 220 17.06 8.09 -4.43
C ILE A 220 17.02 8.42 -2.95
#